data_AF-A0A439P126-F1
#
_entry.id   AF-A0A439P126-F1
#
_cell.length_a   1.000
_cell.length_b   1.000
_cell.length_c   1.000
_cell.angle_alpha   90.00
_cell.angle_beta   90.00
_cell.angle_gamma   90.00
#
_symmetry.space_group_name_H-M   'P 1'
#
loop_
_entity.id
_entity.type
_entity.pdbx_description
1 polymer ?
#
loop_
_entity_poly.entity_id
_entity_poly.type
_entity_poly.pdbx_seq_one_letter_code
_entity_poly.pdbx_strand_id
1 'polypeptide(L)'
;MDMVEAMRVAVEVARHGSFTLAGRELRISAPSVSRIVAELEADLGARLFNRTTRQLNLTDAGLEFVQKSVGVLEELDHMRNMVRERHDTPRGQLRVSCVTAFGTNAWHRQSLASCKDTLS
;
A
#
# COMPACT_ATOMS: atom_id res chain seq x y z
N MET A 1 1.81 11.47 -14.89
CA MET A 1 2.08 10.70 -13.66
C MET A 1 1.61 9.27 -13.89
N ASP A 2 2.36 8.26 -13.45
CA ASP A 2 1.84 6.89 -13.38
C ASP A 2 0.98 6.76 -12.11
N MET A 3 -0.31 6.49 -12.28
CA MET A 3 -1.26 6.37 -11.17
C MET A 3 -0.93 5.20 -10.24
N VAL A 4 -0.45 4.06 -10.77
CA VAL A 4 -0.10 2.89 -9.96
C VAL A 4 1.11 3.19 -9.10
N GLU A 5 2.11 3.88 -9.65
CA GLU A 5 3.27 4.34 -8.88
C GLU A 5 2.85 5.34 -7.79
N ALA A 6 2.00 6.30 -8.14
CA ALA A 6 1.48 7.29 -7.21
C ALA A 6 0.68 6.66 -6.06
N MET A 7 -0.14 5.65 -6.34
CA MET A 7 -0.84 4.85 -5.33
C MET A 7 0.13 4.16 -4.38
N ARG A 8 1.18 3.49 -4.90
CA ARG A 8 2.21 2.85 -4.06
C ARG A 8 2.91 3.87 -3.17
N VAL A 9 3.25 5.03 -3.71
CA VAL A 9 3.86 6.12 -2.95
C VAL A 9 2.94 6.60 -1.83
N ALA A 10 1.65 6.86 -2.12
CA ALA A 10 0.70 7.31 -1.11
C ALA A 10 0.48 6.28 0.00
N VAL A 11 0.37 4.99 -0.35
CA VAL A 11 0.24 3.88 0.62
C VAL A 11 1.47 3.81 1.53
N GLU A 12 2.69 3.91 0.99
CA GLU A 12 3.90 3.81 1.79
C GLU A 12 4.08 5.03 2.71
N VAL A 13 3.72 6.23 2.23
CA VAL A 13 3.72 7.45 3.05
C VAL A 13 2.72 7.32 4.20
N ALA A 14 1.52 6.79 3.95
CA ALA A 14 0.51 6.55 4.97
C ALA A 14 0.97 5.51 6.00
N ARG A 15 1.63 4.43 5.55
CA ARG A 15 2.15 3.36 6.41
C ARG A 15 3.24 3.83 7.36
N HIS A 16 4.15 4.68 6.88
CA HIS A 16 5.28 5.16 7.68
C HIS A 16 5.02 6.49 8.40
N GLY A 17 3.99 7.24 8.02
CA GLY A 17 3.72 8.59 8.55
C GLY A 17 4.85 9.58 8.24
N SER A 18 5.70 9.30 7.25
CA SER A 18 6.87 10.12 6.93
C SER A 18 7.28 9.98 5.46
N PHE A 19 7.40 11.11 4.77
CA PHE A 19 7.91 11.17 3.40
C PHE A 19 9.34 10.64 3.27
N THR A 20 10.18 10.85 4.30
CA THR A 20 11.57 10.40 4.29
C THR A 20 11.69 8.89 4.45
N LEU A 21 10.88 8.29 5.33
CA LEU A 21 10.87 6.84 5.53
C LEU A 21 10.28 6.13 4.30
N ALA A 22 9.17 6.65 3.75
CA ALA A 22 8.58 6.11 2.54
C ALA A 22 9.55 6.17 1.34
N GLY A 23 10.30 7.26 1.19
CA GLY A 23 11.34 7.36 0.15
C GLY A 23 12.43 6.31 0.30
N ARG A 24 12.84 5.98 1.54
CA ARG A 24 13.83 4.93 1.79
C ARG A 24 13.31 3.54 1.38
N GLU A 25 12.07 3.22 1.73
CA GLU A 25 11.45 1.94 1.35
C GLU A 25 11.27 1.80 -0.17
N LEU A 26 10.84 2.87 -0.83
CA LEU A 26 10.63 2.90 -2.28
C LEU A 26 11.91 3.15 -3.08
N ARG A 27 13.06 3.33 -2.41
CA ARG A 27 14.37 3.67 -3.01
C ARG A 27 14.35 4.92 -3.88
N ILE A 28 13.56 5.93 -3.49
CA ILE A 28 13.46 7.23 -4.16
C ILE A 28 13.70 8.37 -3.16
N SER A 29 14.07 9.55 -3.67
CA SER A 29 14.37 10.70 -2.80
C SER A 29 13.10 11.25 -2.13
N ALA A 30 13.19 11.73 -0.89
CA ALA A 30 12.05 12.35 -0.19
C ALA A 30 11.42 13.54 -0.97
N PRO A 31 12.19 14.40 -1.67
CA PRO A 31 11.62 15.38 -2.59
C PRO A 31 10.80 14.75 -3.73
N SER A 32 11.25 13.62 -4.27
CA SER A 32 10.49 12.88 -5.30
C SER A 32 9.16 12.36 -4.75
N VAL A 33 9.16 11.78 -3.54
CA VAL A 33 7.94 11.33 -2.85
C VAL A 33 6.97 12.51 -2.68
N SER A 34 7.45 13.65 -2.18
CA SER A 34 6.60 14.83 -2.00
C SER A 34 6.05 15.36 -3.32
N ARG A 35 6.83 15.31 -4.41
CA ARG A 35 6.38 15.74 -5.74
C ARG A 35 5.28 14.81 -6.27
N ILE A 36 5.48 13.49 -6.20
CA ILE A 36 4.51 12.50 -6.68
C ILE A 36 3.19 12.64 -5.91
N VAL A 37 3.24 12.81 -4.58
CA VAL A 37 2.03 13.03 -3.77
C VAL A 37 1.34 14.34 -4.14
N ALA A 38 2.09 15.42 -4.38
CA ALA A 38 1.50 16.70 -4.78
C ALA A 38 0.84 16.63 -6.17
N GLU A 39 1.45 15.93 -7.12
CA GLU A 39 0.86 15.67 -8.45
C GLU A 39 -0.41 14.82 -8.33
N LEU A 40 -0.40 13.80 -7.45
CA LEU A 40 -1.57 12.98 -7.18
C LEU A 40 -2.72 13.77 -6.53
N GLU A 41 -2.42 14.60 -5.53
CA GLU A 41 -3.41 15.47 -4.90
C GLU A 41 -4.01 16.47 -5.89
N ALA A 42 -3.19 16.98 -6.83
CA ALA A 42 -3.65 17.87 -7.89
C ALA A 42 -4.56 17.15 -8.90
N ASP A 43 -4.21 15.93 -9.30
CA ASP A 43 -4.99 15.11 -10.23
C ASP A 43 -6.34 14.70 -9.63
N LEU A 44 -6.37 14.33 -8.34
CA LEU A 44 -7.58 13.97 -7.60
C LEU A 44 -8.42 15.20 -7.19
N GLY A 45 -7.85 16.41 -7.23
CA GLY A 45 -8.50 17.63 -6.76
C GLY A 45 -8.75 17.64 -5.24
N ALA A 46 -8.06 16.79 -4.47
CA ALA A 46 -8.26 16.62 -3.04
C ALA A 46 -6.92 16.45 -2.31
N ARG A 47 -6.81 17.03 -1.11
CA ARG A 47 -5.66 16.78 -0.24
C ARG A 47 -5.82 15.43 0.44
N LEU A 48 -4.79 14.61 0.37
CA LEU A 48 -4.75 13.29 1.01
C LEU A 48 -4.03 13.37 2.37
N PHE A 49 -3.06 14.29 2.51
CA PHE A 49 -2.26 14.43 3.72
C PHE A 49 -2.35 15.83 4.34
N ASN A 50 -2.59 15.86 5.64
CA ASN A 50 -2.45 17.03 6.48
C ASN A 50 -0.99 17.15 6.94
N ARG A 51 -0.25 18.07 6.32
CA ARG A 51 1.12 18.41 6.71
C ARG A 51 1.09 19.32 7.93
N THR A 52 1.13 18.75 9.14
CA THR A 52 1.47 19.54 10.34
C THR A 52 2.93 19.30 10.70
N THR A 53 3.59 20.29 11.30
CA THR A 53 5.03 20.26 11.62
C THR A 53 5.42 19.20 12.65
N ARG A 54 4.45 18.55 13.31
CA ARG A 54 4.66 17.50 14.30
C ARG A 54 4.17 16.12 13.88
N GLN A 55 3.14 16.03 13.03
CA GLN A 55 2.55 14.76 12.62
C GLN A 55 2.00 14.84 11.19
N LEU A 56 2.29 13.81 10.40
CA LEU A 56 1.66 13.59 9.10
C LEU A 56 0.38 12.78 9.33
N ASN A 57 -0.77 13.41 9.12
CA ASN A 57 -2.07 12.76 9.28
C ASN A 57 -2.78 12.65 7.93
N LEU A 58 -3.57 11.60 7.74
CA LEU A 58 -4.45 11.49 6.58
C LEU A 58 -5.66 12.42 6.73
N THR A 59 -6.18 12.89 5.62
CA THR A 59 -7.54 13.45 5.54
C THR A 59 -8.55 12.33 5.40
N ASP A 60 -9.85 12.62 5.52
CA ASP A 60 -10.90 11.63 5.26
C ASP A 60 -10.82 11.06 3.84
N ALA A 61 -10.59 11.94 2.85
CA ALA A 61 -10.34 11.56 1.46
C ALA A 61 -9.07 10.71 1.31
N GLY A 62 -8.00 11.07 2.03
CA GLY A 62 -6.75 10.31 2.06
C GLY A 62 -6.93 8.91 2.62
N LEU A 63 -7.72 8.76 3.68
CA LEU A 63 -8.00 7.47 4.31
C LEU A 63 -8.79 6.56 3.37
N GLU A 64 -9.86 7.07 2.74
CA GLU A 64 -10.63 6.30 1.75
C GLU A 64 -9.76 5.91 0.54
N PHE A 65 -9.00 6.87 0.00
CA PHE A 65 -8.15 6.64 -1.16
C PHE A 65 -7.08 5.58 -0.88
N VAL A 66 -6.37 5.67 0.24
CA VAL A 66 -5.32 4.71 0.62
C VAL A 66 -5.92 3.32 0.83
N GLN A 67 -7.05 3.20 1.53
CA GLN A 67 -7.72 1.92 1.74
C GLN A 67 -8.11 1.23 0.42
N LYS A 68 -8.68 1.97 -0.53
CA LYS A 68 -9.03 1.44 -1.85
C LYS A 68 -7.80 1.11 -2.68
N SER A 69 -6.75 1.94 -2.58
CA SER A 69 -5.50 1.73 -3.31
C SER A 69 -4.82 0.43 -2.93
N VAL A 70 -4.84 0.04 -1.65
CA VAL A 70 -4.28 -1.25 -1.20
C VAL A 70 -4.92 -2.42 -1.95
N GLY A 71 -6.26 -2.49 -1.97
CA GLY A 71 -6.96 -3.58 -2.66
C GLY A 71 -6.72 -3.60 -4.18
N VAL A 72 -6.66 -2.43 -4.82
CA VAL A 72 -6.35 -2.33 -6.25
C VAL A 72 -4.93 -2.79 -6.57
N LEU A 73 -3.96 -2.44 -5.72
CA LEU A 73 -2.57 -2.87 -5.88
C LEU A 73 -2.40 -4.38 -5.66
N GLU A 74 -3.12 -4.96 -4.70
CA GLU A 74 -3.15 -6.40 -4.47
C GLU A 74 -3.74 -7.16 -5.67
N GLU A 75 -4.86 -6.69 -6.21
CA GLU A 75 -5.47 -7.29 -7.39
C GLU A 75 -4.55 -7.19 -8.62
N LEU A 76 -3.89 -6.04 -8.81
CA LEU A 76 -2.90 -5.88 -9.86
C LEU A 76 -1.73 -6.87 -9.71
N ASP A 77 -1.26 -7.08 -8.48
CA ASP A 77 -0.20 -8.04 -8.17
C ASP A 77 -0.67 -9.48 -8.44
N HIS A 78 -1.91 -9.81 -8.08
CA HIS A 78 -2.54 -11.09 -8.36
C HIS A 78 -2.65 -11.35 -9.87
N MET A 79 -3.18 -10.39 -10.64
CA MET A 79 -3.29 -10.49 -12.10
C MET A 79 -1.92 -10.72 -12.76
N ARG A 80 -0.87 -10.02 -12.29
CA ARG A 80 0.50 -10.20 -12.78
C ARG A 80 1.03 -11.60 -12.49
N ASN A 81 0.74 -12.15 -11.32
CA ASN A 81 1.14 -13.51 -10.96
C ASN A 81 0.39 -14.56 -11.77
N MET A 82 -0.92 -14.41 -11.97
CA MET A 82 -1.73 -15.32 -12.79
C MET A 82 -1.20 -15.46 -14.22
N VAL A 83 -0.74 -14.36 -14.83
CA VAL A 83 -0.12 -14.40 -16.16
C VAL A 83 1.25 -15.09 -16.11
N ARG A 84 2.08 -14.80 -15.10
CA ARG A 84 3.39 -15.44 -14.93
C ARG A 84 3.26 -16.95 -14.74
N GLU A 85 2.33 -17.40 -13.90
CA GLU A 85 2.06 -18.83 -13.63
C GLU A 85 1.55 -19.57 -14.86
N ARG A 86 0.85 -18.89 -15.78
CA ARG A 86 0.44 -19.48 -17.07
C ARG A 86 1.59 -19.62 -18.06
N HIS A 87 2.63 -18.81 -17.94
CA HIS A 87 3.79 -18.81 -18.82
C HIS A 87 4.99 -19.62 -18.28
N ASP A 88 5.14 -19.73 -16.96
CA ASP A 88 6.18 -20.53 -16.31
C ASP A 88 5.60 -21.83 -15.76
N THR A 89 5.99 -22.96 -16.33
CA THR A 89 5.88 -24.27 -15.66
C THR A 89 6.59 -24.17 -14.30
N PRO A 90 5.95 -24.52 -13.16
CA PRO A 90 6.40 -24.04 -11.85
C PRO A 90 7.77 -24.59 -11.50
N ARG A 91 8.77 -23.71 -11.45
CA ARG A 91 10.11 -23.99 -10.92
C ARG A 91 10.52 -22.89 -9.94
N GLY A 92 10.16 -23.06 -8.67
CA GLY A 92 10.70 -22.22 -7.60
C GLY A 92 9.77 -22.05 -6.41
N GLN A 93 10.32 -22.08 -5.19
CA GLN A 93 9.58 -21.92 -3.95
C GLN A 93 9.00 -20.51 -3.84
N LEU A 94 7.68 -20.41 -3.82
CA LEU A 94 6.94 -19.20 -3.54
C LEU A 94 7.14 -18.82 -2.07
N ARG A 95 7.99 -17.83 -1.80
CA ARG A 95 8.14 -17.25 -0.46
C ARG A 95 7.11 -16.12 -0.29
N VAL A 96 5.96 -16.46 0.27
CA VAL A 96 4.94 -15.49 0.67
C VAL A 96 5.38 -14.84 1.98
N SER A 97 5.94 -13.64 1.91
CA SER A 97 6.18 -12.80 3.08
C SER A 97 4.92 -11.98 3.35
N CYS A 98 3.95 -12.56 4.05
CA CYS A 98 2.85 -11.80 4.63
C CYS A 98 3.37 -11.10 5.89
N VAL A 99 3.67 -9.80 5.79
CA VAL A 99 3.87 -8.98 6.99
C VAL A 99 2.48 -8.57 7.47
N THR A 100 1.91 -9.39 8.35
CA THR A 100 0.79 -9.00 9.20
C THR A 100 1.25 -7.85 10.10
N ALA A 101 0.92 -6.62 9.75
CA ALA A 101 1.18 -5.49 10.63
C ALA A 101 0.12 -4.41 10.48
N PHE A 102 -1.09 -4.67 10.98
CA PHE A 102 -1.91 -3.60 11.56
C PHE A 102 -2.67 -4.14 12.76
N GLY A 103 -2.16 -3.84 13.94
CA GLY A 103 -2.84 -4.14 15.19
C GLY A 103 -2.00 -3.79 16.41
N THR A 104 -1.99 -2.51 16.81
CA THR A 104 -1.92 -2.15 18.24
C THR A 104 -2.49 -0.75 18.51
N ASN A 105 -3.78 -0.57 18.22
CA ASN A 105 -4.66 0.25 19.07
C ASN A 105 -6.07 -0.36 19.03
N ALA A 106 -6.28 -1.34 19.91
CA ALA A 106 -7.56 -1.75 20.49
C ALA A 106 -8.81 -1.73 19.58
N TRP A 107 -9.03 -2.81 18.81
CA TRP A 107 -10.38 -3.19 18.39
C TRP A 107 -10.64 -4.66 18.72
N HIS A 108 -11.88 -4.89 19.12
CA HIS A 108 -12.31 -5.89 20.08
C HIS A 108 -12.47 -7.30 19.46
N ARG A 109 -11.77 -8.27 20.05
CA ARG A 109 -12.18 -9.66 20.32
C ARG A 109 -13.48 -10.15 19.63
N GLN A 110 -13.37 -10.79 18.46
CA GLN A 110 -14.10 -12.03 18.10
C GLN A 110 -13.58 -12.60 16.76
N SER A 111 -13.46 -13.93 16.70
CA SER A 111 -13.27 -14.78 15.51
C SER A 111 -11.87 -14.88 14.90
N LEU A 112 -11.03 -15.59 15.65
CA LEU A 112 -10.15 -16.59 15.06
C LEU A 112 -10.96 -17.68 14.35
N ALA A 113 -10.32 -18.32 13.37
CA ALA A 113 -10.68 -19.58 12.70
C ALA A 113 -11.46 -19.44 11.39
N SER A 114 -10.73 -19.32 10.28
CA SER A 114 -10.88 -20.28 9.18
C SER A 114 -9.72 -20.10 8.20
N CYS A 115 -8.66 -20.90 8.36
CA CYS A 115 -7.71 -21.17 7.28
C CYS A 115 -7.01 -22.49 7.62
N LYS A 116 -7.79 -23.56 7.57
CA LYS A 116 -7.31 -24.93 7.46
C LYS A 116 -8.14 -25.57 6.34
N ASP A 117 -7.48 -26.37 5.53
CA ASP A 117 -8.05 -27.22 4.47
C ASP A 117 -8.41 -26.42 3.18
N THR A 118 -7.83 -26.68 2.01
CA THR A 118 -7.79 -27.98 1.33
C THR A 118 -6.74 -27.91 0.20
N LEU A 119 -5.71 -28.77 0.27
CA LEU A 119 -4.95 -29.21 -0.89
C LEU A 119 -4.99 -30.74 -0.83
N SER A 120 -5.75 -31.32 -1.75
CA SER A 120 -5.81 -32.75 -2.04
C SER A 120 -5.24 -33.00 -3.43
#